data_AF-A0A4R3ZDY5-F1
#
_entry.id   AF-A0A4R3ZDY5-F1
#
_cell.length_a   1.000
_cell.length_b   1.000
_cell.length_c   1.000
_cell.angle_alpha   90.00
_cell.angle_beta   90.00
_cell.angle_gamma   90.00
#
_symmetry.space_group_name_H-M   'P 1'
#
loop_
_entity.id
_entity.type
_entity.pdbx_description
1 polymer ?
#
loop_
_entity_poly.entity_id
_entity_poly.type
_entity_poly.pdbx_seq_one_letter_code
_entity_poly.pdbx_strand_id
1 'polypeptide(L)' 'MIFLKLAQKVVVQHQGAYGWESETVYEPVFVAADHIISMFFAGLTVLKMTSGECIEVKETPEEITAMIAAGAAK' A
#
# COMPACT_ATOMS: atom_id res chain seq x y z
N MET A 1 -1.44 13.70 13.31
CA MET A 1 -0.71 12.93 12.29
C MET A 1 -1.06 11.47 12.46
N ILE A 2 -1.74 10.88 11.48
CA ILE A 2 -2.25 9.50 11.54
C ILE A 2 -1.35 8.62 10.69
N PHE A 3 -0.87 7.51 11.25
CA PHE A 3 -0.14 6.48 10.52
C PHE A 3 -1.06 5.31 10.20
N LEU A 4 -1.11 4.95 8.92
CA LEU A 4 -1.86 3.83 8.39
C LEU A 4 -0.90 2.66 8.20
N LYS A 5 -1.26 1.49 8.72
CA LYS A 5 -0.59 0.24 8.40
C LYS A 5 -1.30 -0.38 7.20
N LEU A 6 -0.64 -0.44 6.06
CA LEU A 6 -1.18 -0.97 4.80
C LEU A 6 -0.35 -2.16 4.33
N ALA A 7 -0.90 -2.97 3.45
CA ALA A 7 -0.20 -4.11 2.88
C ALA A 7 0.27 -3.77 1.45
N GLN A 8 1.52 -3.33 1.33
CA GLN A 8 2.14 -2.99 0.06
C GLN A 8 2.44 -4.25 -0.73
N LYS A 9 2.02 -4.26 -2.00
CA LYS A 9 2.42 -5.30 -2.95
C LYS A 9 3.90 -5.11 -3.31
N VAL A 10 4.66 -6.18 -3.15
CA VAL A 10 6.06 -6.29 -3.56
C VAL A 10 6.21 -7.53 -4.41
N VAL A 11 6.93 -7.41 -5.53
CA VAL A 11 7.30 -8.55 -6.35
C VAL A 11 8.72 -8.94 -5.96
N VAL A 12 8.85 -10.07 -5.28
CA VAL A 12 10.16 -10.63 -4.91
C VAL A 12 10.55 -11.66 -5.95
N GLN A 13 11.85 -11.75 -6.21
CA GLN A 13 12.42 -12.81 -7.02
C GLN A 13 13.16 -13.78 -6.10
N HIS A 14 12.85 -15.06 -6.20
CA HIS A 14 13.58 -16.09 -5.49
C HIS A 14 14.08 -17.16 -6.48
N GLN A 15 15.12 -17.89 -6.08
CA GLN A 15 15.65 -18.97 -6.89
C GLN A 15 14.78 -20.22 -6.68
N GLY A 16 14.02 -20.60 -7.70
CA GLY A 16 13.23 -21.83 -7.75
C GLY A 16 14.03 -23.00 -8.35
N ALA A 17 13.37 -24.13 -8.51
CA ALA A 17 14.00 -25.36 -9.01
C ALA A 17 14.47 -25.26 -10.48
N TYR A 18 13.87 -24.36 -11.26
CA TYR A 18 14.12 -24.22 -12.70
C TYR A 18 14.61 -22.83 -13.12
N GLY A 19 14.85 -21.92 -12.18
CA GLY A 19 15.30 -20.55 -12.48
C GLY A 19 14.79 -19.52 -11.47
N TRP A 20 14.88 -18.24 -11.83
CA TRP A 20 14.32 -17.15 -11.04
C TRP A 20 12.80 -17.13 -11.16
N GLU A 21 12.10 -17.31 -10.05
CA GLU A 21 10.65 -17.28 -9.95
C GLU A 21 10.22 -15.97 -9.27
N SER A 22 9.14 -15.38 -9.77
CA SER A 22 8.57 -14.14 -9.24
C SER A 22 7.39 -14.46 -8.34
N GLU A 23 7.45 -14.03 -7.09
CA GLU A 23 6.36 -14.19 -6.12
C GLU A 23 5.83 -12.81 -5.73
N THR A 24 4.51 -12.69 -5.65
CA THR A 24 3.86 -11.48 -5.12
C THR A 24 3.66 -11.62 -3.63
N VAL A 25 4.36 -10.81 -2.85
CA VAL A 25 4.28 -10.75 -1.40
C VAL A 25 3.64 -9.43 -0.98
N TYR A 26 2.91 -9.46 0.13
CA TYR A 26 2.33 -8.25 0.73
C TYR A 26 3.08 -7.89 2.00
N GLU A 27 3.92 -6.87 1.92
CA GLU A 27 4.72 -6.39 3.05
C GLU A 27 3.99 -5.27 3.80
N PRO A 28 4.04 -5.26 5.15
CA PRO A 28 3.43 -4.19 5.93
C PRO A 28 4.20 -2.88 5.75
N VAL A 29 3.55 -1.85 5.23
CA VAL A 29 4.08 -0.49 5.11
C VAL A 29 3.32 0.47 6.04
N PHE A 30 4.04 1.46 6.58
CA PHE A 30 3.45 2.50 7.42
C PHE A 30 3.47 3.82 6.67
N VAL A 31 2.28 4.35 6.38
CA VAL A 31 2.08 5.55 5.58
C VAL A 31 1.46 6.63 6.45
N ALA A 32 2.03 7.84 6.44
CA ALA A 32 1.37 9.00 7.04
C ALA A 32 0.19 9.41 6.14
N ALA A 33 -1.02 9.47 6.69
CA ALA A 33 -2.23 9.85 5.94
C ALA A 33 -2.09 11.22 5.27
N ASP A 34 -1.43 12.16 5.95
CA ASP A 34 -1.16 13.52 5.47
C ASP A 34 -0.24 13.56 4.23
N HIS A 35 0.48 12.47 3.93
CA HIS A 35 1.38 12.37 2.78
C HIS A 35 0.72 11.72 1.56
N ILE A 36 -0.53 11.28 1.66
CA ILE A 36 -1.27 10.72 0.54
C ILE A 36 -1.85 11.89 -0.29
N ILE A 37 -1.37 12.05 -1.53
CA ILE A 37 -1.90 13.04 -2.48
C ILE A 37 -3.20 12.53 -3.11
N SER A 38 -3.20 11.29 -3.58
CA SER A 38 -4.32 10.72 -4.33
C SER A 38 -4.32 9.20 -4.25
N MET A 39 -5.51 8.61 -4.37
CA MET A 39 -5.74 7.17 -4.40
C MET A 39 -6.42 6.80 -5.72
N PHE A 40 -6.00 5.72 -6.36
CA PHE A 40 -6.60 5.23 -7.60
C PHE A 40 -6.75 3.71 -7.56
N PHE A 41 -7.92 3.18 -7.93
CA PHE A 41 -8.21 1.75 -7.87
C PHE A 41 -8.19 1.10 -9.26
N ALA A 42 -7.31 0.12 -9.46
CA ALA A 42 -7.17 -0.64 -10.71
C ALA A 42 -6.98 -2.15 -10.44
N GLY A 43 -7.75 -2.69 -9.49
CA GLY A 43 -7.60 -4.05 -8.95
C GLY A 43 -6.79 -4.08 -7.66
N LEU A 44 -5.80 -3.22 -7.54
CA LEU A 44 -5.15 -2.81 -6.29
C LEU A 44 -5.25 -1.29 -6.15
N THR A 45 -5.11 -0.78 -4.94
CA THR A 45 -5.11 0.67 -4.72
C THR A 45 -3.72 1.21 -4.89
N VAL A 46 -3.56 2.15 -5.82
CA VAL A 46 -2.34 2.91 -6.03
C VAL A 46 -2.41 4.18 -5.20
N LEU A 47 -1.46 4.34 -4.28
CA LEU A 47 -1.30 5.54 -3.47
C LEU A 47 -0.17 6.38 -4.02
N LYS A 48 -0.48 7.63 -4.38
CA LYS A 48 0.52 8.61 -4.77
C LYS A 48 0.91 9.45 -3.56
N MET A 49 2.19 9.45 -3.24
CA MET A 49 2.76 10.11 -2.07
C MET A 49 3.25 11.53 -2.40
N THR A 50 3.39 12.38 -1.38
CA THR A 50 4.01 13.72 -1.49
C THR A 50 5.45 13.69 -1.99
N SER A 51 6.16 12.59 -1.77
CA SER A 51 7.50 12.33 -2.32
C SER A 51 7.51 12.11 -3.84
N GLY A 52 6.35 11.91 -4.46
CA GLY A 52 6.23 11.47 -5.85
C GLY A 52 6.27 9.94 -6.03
N GLU A 53 6.47 9.19 -4.95
CA GLU A 53 6.44 7.74 -4.95
C GLU A 53 5.01 7.22 -5.12
N CYS A 54 4.85 6.14 -5.89
CA CYS A 54 3.58 5.44 -6.05
C CYS A 54 3.73 4.03 -5.48
N ILE A 55 2.93 3.69 -4.47
CA ILE A 55 2.89 2.34 -3.90
C ILE A 55 1.57 1.67 -4.24
N GLU A 56 1.61 0.37 -4.52
CA GLU A 56 0.42 -0.45 -4.70
C GLU A 56 0.09 -1.14 -3.38
N VAL A 57 -1.14 -0.99 -2.88
CA VAL A 57 -1.60 -1.61 -1.64
C VAL A 57 -2.82 -2.49 -1.87
N LYS A 58 -3.00 -3.47 -0.99
CA LYS A 58 -4.11 -4.43 -1.04
C LYS A 58 -5.45 -3.82 -0.64
N GLU A 59 -5.43 -2.89 0.31
CA GLU A 59 -6.62 -2.25 0.86
C GLU A 59 -7.33 -1.39 -0.20
N THR A 60 -8.66 -1.32 -0.17
CA THR A 60 -9.43 -0.46 -1.08
C THR A 60 -9.40 1.01 -0.63
N PRO A 61 -9.69 1.98 -1.52
CA PRO A 61 -9.77 3.38 -1.11
C PRO A 61 -10.78 3.64 0.01
N GLU A 62 -11.89 2.89 0.04
CA GLU A 62 -12.91 2.96 1.08
C GLU A 62 -12.38 2.48 2.43
N GLU A 63 -11.67 1.35 2.45
CA GLU A 63 -11.04 0.82 3.66
C GLU A 63 -10.01 1.82 4.22
N ILE A 64 -9.17 2.39 3.35
CA ILE A 64 -8.16 3.38 3.72
C ILE A 64 -8.84 4.64 4.30
N THR A 65 -9.91 5.11 3.67
CA THR A 65 -10.69 6.27 4.16
C THR A 65 -11.32 5.98 5.52
N ALA A 66 -11.86 4.78 5.73
CA ALA A 66 -12.39 4.36 7.02
C ALA A 66 -11.31 4.29 8.10
N MET A 67 -10.10 3.80 7.76
CA MET A 67 -8.96 3.78 8.67
C MET A 67 -8.50 5.20 9.05
N ILE A 68 -8.48 6.13 8.10
CA ILE A 68 -8.16 7.55 8.36
C ILE A 68 -9.23 8.14 9.29
N ALA A 69 -10.51 7.94 9.00
CA ALA A 69 -11.60 8.46 9.82
C ALA A 69 -11.59 7.88 11.25
N ALA A 70 -11.33 6.59 11.39
CA ALA A 70 -11.22 5.92 12.70
C ALA A 70 -9.99 6.42 13.49
N GLY A 71 -8.87 6.68 12.81
CA GLY A 71 -7.67 7.27 13.42
C GLY A 71 -7.84 8.75 13.80
N ALA A 72 -8.71 9.49 13.11
CA ALA A 72 -9.02 10.88 13.39
C ALA A 72 -10.06 11.07 14.51
N ALA A 73 -10.86 10.04 14.78
CA ALA A 73 -11.89 10.05 15.83
C ALA A 73 -11.35 9.76 17.24
N LYS A 74 -10.03 9.60 17.39
CA LYS A 74 -9.33 9.32 18.66
C LYS A 74 -8.47 10.50 19.07
#